data_AF-A0A661CD63-F1
#
_entry.id   AF-A0A661CD63-F1
#
_cell.length_a   1.000
_cell.length_b   1.000
_cell.length_c   1.000
_cell.angle_alpha   90.00
_cell.angle_beta   90.00
_cell.angle_gamma   90.00
#
_symmetry.space_group_name_H-M   'P 1'
#
loop_
_entity.id
_entity.type
_entity.pdbx_description
1 polymer ?
#
loop_
_entity_poly.entity_id
_entity_poly.type
_entity_poly.pdbx_seq_one_letter_code
_entity_poly.pdbx_strand_id
1 'polypeptide(L)'
;MFGFKKPKAPEQQTVEQTSFFGKLKAGLSKTQTSIFGGAADLLHGKKTIDAAFLDDLEERLLVADLGIHATTEIIDALHSSIKRNEISDYDQLRQTLGTVMGNILDPVQKPLTIPVDKP
;
A
#
# COMPACT_ATOMS: atom_id res chain seq x y z
N MET A 1 -41.78 32.01 -21.68
CA MET A 1 -40.38 31.56 -21.86
C MET A 1 -40.02 30.68 -20.69
N PHE A 2 -40.05 29.35 -20.86
CA PHE A 2 -39.67 28.39 -19.81
C PHE A 2 -38.44 27.62 -20.29
N GLY A 3 -37.27 28.03 -19.79
CA GLY A 3 -36.01 27.32 -20.00
C GLY A 3 -35.95 26.09 -19.11
N PHE A 4 -36.20 24.92 -19.69
CA PHE A 4 -35.98 23.64 -19.03
C PHE A 4 -34.48 23.39 -18.89
N LYS A 5 -33.95 23.66 -17.70
CA LYS A 5 -32.60 23.27 -17.30
C LYS A 5 -32.57 21.75 -17.13
N LYS A 6 -31.93 21.04 -18.07
CA LYS A 6 -31.67 19.59 -17.97
C LYS A 6 -30.85 19.29 -16.71
N PRO A 7 -31.26 18.35 -15.84
CA PRO A 7 -30.39 17.90 -14.77
C PRO A 7 -29.22 17.10 -15.37
N LYS A 8 -28.00 17.48 -15.00
CA LYS A 8 -26.77 16.74 -15.27
C LYS A 8 -26.85 15.43 -14.49
N ALA A 9 -26.93 14.30 -15.21
CA ALA A 9 -26.84 12.98 -14.62
C ALA A 9 -25.50 12.86 -13.85
N PRO A 10 -25.50 12.42 -12.57
CA PRO A 10 -24.27 12.05 -11.90
C PRO A 10 -23.68 10.82 -12.60
N GLU A 11 -22.39 10.89 -12.88
CA GLU A 11 -21.59 9.82 -13.47
C GLU A 11 -21.77 8.51 -12.68
N GLN A 12 -22.19 7.46 -13.38
CA GLN A 12 -22.24 6.08 -12.88
C GLN A 12 -20.80 5.52 -12.80
N GLN A 13 -20.03 5.93 -11.80
CA GLN A 13 -18.87 5.15 -11.35
C GLN A 13 -19.33 4.15 -10.27
N THR A 14 -19.92 3.06 -10.76
CA THR A 14 -19.95 1.68 -10.21
C THR A 14 -19.86 1.51 -8.68
N VAL A 15 -21.02 1.32 -8.05
CA VAL A 15 -21.16 0.75 -6.69
C VAL A 15 -20.43 -0.62 -6.55
N GLU A 16 -20.23 -1.32 -7.67
CA GLU A 16 -19.58 -2.64 -7.74
C GLU A 16 -18.06 -2.60 -7.51
N GLN A 17 -17.35 -1.59 -8.01
CA GLN A 17 -15.90 -1.48 -7.81
C GLN A 17 -15.58 -1.17 -6.34
N THR A 18 -16.34 -0.27 -5.70
CA THR A 18 -16.23 -0.01 -4.27
C THR A 18 -16.48 -1.28 -3.44
N SER A 19 -17.38 -2.17 -3.89
CA SER A 19 -17.66 -3.47 -3.27
C SER A 19 -16.51 -4.47 -3.44
N PHE A 20 -15.93 -4.57 -4.64
CA PHE A 20 -14.78 -5.46 -4.89
C PHE A 20 -13.52 -5.02 -4.13
N PHE A 21 -13.15 -3.73 -4.21
CA PHE A 21 -12.03 -3.19 -3.44
C PHE A 21 -12.28 -3.29 -1.92
N GLY A 22 -13.53 -3.12 -1.48
CA GLY A 22 -13.92 -3.33 -0.09
C GLY A 22 -13.66 -4.77 0.37
N LYS A 23 -14.04 -5.77 -0.44
CA LYS A 23 -13.76 -7.19 -0.15
C LYS A 23 -12.27 -7.49 -0.14
N LEU A 24 -11.51 -6.95 -1.09
CA LEU A 24 -10.06 -7.12 -1.14
C LEU A 24 -9.39 -6.53 0.10
N LYS A 25 -9.74 -5.30 0.47
CA LYS A 25 -9.24 -4.64 1.69
C LYS A 25 -9.57 -5.45 2.94
N ALA A 26 -10.79 -5.97 3.04
CA ALA A 26 -11.19 -6.83 4.17
C ALA A 26 -10.34 -8.11 4.22
N GLY A 27 -10.10 -8.75 3.08
CA GLY A 27 -9.26 -9.96 2.98
C GLY A 27 -7.79 -9.71 3.38
N LEU A 28 -7.27 -8.51 3.13
CA LEU A 28 -5.89 -8.13 3.47
C LEU A 28 -5.73 -7.52 4.87
N SER A 29 -6.82 -7.37 5.63
CA SER A 29 -6.81 -6.70 6.94
C SER A 29 -5.85 -7.34 7.95
N LYS A 30 -5.72 -8.68 7.95
CA LYS A 30 -4.83 -9.40 8.86
C LYS A 30 -3.36 -9.11 8.55
N THR A 31 -2.95 -9.16 7.28
CA THR A 31 -1.58 -8.84 6.85
C THR A 31 -1.27 -7.37 7.13
N GLN A 32 -2.20 -6.46 6.82
CA GLN A 32 -2.05 -5.05 7.16
C GLN A 32 -1.83 -4.87 8.67
N THR A 33 -2.61 -5.55 9.51
CA THR A 33 -2.47 -5.48 10.97
C THR A 33 -1.19 -6.17 11.47
N SER A 34 -0.70 -7.21 10.82
CA SER A 34 0.57 -7.85 11.23
C SER A 34 1.77 -6.94 10.99
N ILE A 35 1.77 -6.21 9.87
CA ILE A 35 2.87 -5.31 9.51
C ILE A 35 2.76 -3.99 10.30
N PHE A 36 1.56 -3.41 10.34
CA PHE A 36 1.31 -2.05 10.83
C PHE A 36 0.59 -1.99 12.18
N GLY A 37 0.03 -3.10 12.65
CA GLY A 37 -0.62 -3.17 13.96
C GLY A 37 0.39 -2.93 15.06
N GLY A 38 0.06 -2.00 15.95
CA GLY A 38 0.98 -1.52 16.97
C GLY A 38 2.13 -0.67 16.44
N ALA A 39 2.29 -0.43 15.14
CA ALA A 39 3.31 0.51 14.63
C ALA A 39 2.98 1.96 15.02
N ALA A 40 1.68 2.30 15.03
CA ALA A 40 1.21 3.57 15.60
C ALA A 40 1.50 3.65 17.12
N ASP A 41 1.36 2.56 17.87
CA ASP A 41 1.66 2.52 19.31
C ASP A 41 3.18 2.55 19.60
N LEU A 42 3.99 1.93 18.74
CA LEU A 42 5.45 2.05 18.76
C LEU A 42 5.89 3.50 18.52
N LEU A 43 5.23 4.22 17.62
CA LEU A 43 5.50 5.66 17.39
C LEU A 43 4.94 6.58 18.49
N HIS A 44 3.89 6.16 19.21
CA HIS A 44 3.47 6.86 20.42
C HIS A 44 4.53 6.77 21.54
N GLY A 45 5.34 5.69 21.57
CA GLY A 45 6.49 5.55 22.47
C GLY A 45 7.80 6.14 21.93
N LYS A 46 8.03 6.07 20.62
CA LYS A 46 9.20 6.62 19.91
C LYS A 46 8.80 7.83 19.08
N LYS A 47 9.19 9.03 19.49
CA LYS A 47 8.93 10.30 18.79
C LYS A 47 9.49 10.38 17.36
N THR A 48 10.29 9.41 16.91
CA THR A 48 11.07 9.47 15.68
C THR A 48 11.11 8.11 15.00
N ILE A 49 10.99 8.12 13.67
CA ILE A 49 11.25 6.96 12.82
C ILE A 49 12.76 6.79 12.74
N ASP A 50 13.31 5.91 13.58
CA ASP A 50 14.74 5.66 13.77
C ASP A 50 15.17 4.29 13.21
N ALA A 51 16.47 4.00 13.28
CA ALA A 51 17.02 2.73 12.79
C ALA A 51 16.38 1.52 13.51
N ALA A 52 16.18 1.60 14.82
CA ALA A 52 15.57 0.51 15.57
C ALA A 52 14.09 0.28 15.18
N PHE A 53 13.36 1.32 14.77
CA PHE A 53 12.03 1.15 14.17
C PHE A 53 12.09 0.41 12.82
N LEU A 54 13.09 0.70 11.98
CA LEU A 54 13.26 0.01 10.70
C LEU A 54 13.63 -1.47 10.90
N ASP A 55 14.44 -1.80 11.89
CA ASP A 55 14.77 -3.18 12.24
C ASP A 55 13.50 -3.96 12.68
N ASP A 56 12.67 -3.37 13.54
CA ASP A 56 11.39 -3.96 13.94
C ASP A 56 10.43 -4.15 12.74
N LEU A 57 10.44 -3.20 11.80
CA LEU A 57 9.66 -3.30 10.57
C LEU A 57 10.18 -4.41 9.65
N GLU A 58 11.50 -4.57 9.53
CA GLU A 58 12.13 -5.63 8.74
C GLU A 58 11.68 -7.02 9.22
N GLU A 59 11.74 -7.27 10.54
CA GLU A 59 11.29 -8.54 11.12
C GLU A 59 9.83 -8.84 10.75
N ARG A 60 8.95 -7.84 10.86
CA ARG A 60 7.53 -7.99 10.53
C ARG A 60 7.29 -8.27 9.05
N LEU A 61 8.05 -7.64 8.16
CA LEU A 61 7.97 -7.88 6.72
C LEU A 61 8.43 -9.30 6.38
N LEU A 62 9.47 -9.83 7.06
CA LEU A 62 9.90 -11.22 6.89
C LEU A 62 8.82 -12.22 7.35
N VAL A 63 8.18 -11.98 8.50
CA VAL A 63 7.08 -12.83 9.01
C VAL A 63 5.84 -12.77 8.12
N ALA A 64 5.66 -11.68 7.36
CA ALA A 64 4.54 -11.51 6.43
C ALA A 64 4.75 -12.21 5.07
N ASP A 65 5.71 -13.15 4.97
CA ASP A 65 6.00 -13.94 3.78
C ASP A 65 6.51 -13.13 2.56
N LEU A 66 7.12 -11.95 2.77
CA LEU A 66 7.74 -11.18 1.67
C LEU A 66 9.08 -11.78 1.22
N GLY A 67 9.78 -12.48 2.13
CA GLY A 67 11.10 -13.02 1.89
C GLY A 67 12.22 -11.97 1.97
N ILE A 68 13.46 -12.45 2.01
CA ILE A 68 14.65 -11.62 2.30
C ILE A 68 14.84 -10.52 1.25
N HIS A 69 14.81 -10.88 -0.03
CA HIS A 69 15.16 -9.95 -1.11
C HIS A 69 14.24 -8.73 -1.18
N ALA A 70 12.92 -8.96 -1.19
CA ALA A 70 11.93 -7.88 -1.25
C ALA A 70 11.97 -7.03 0.02
N THR A 71 12.13 -7.65 1.20
CA THR A 71 12.24 -6.92 2.45
C THR A 71 13.47 -6.03 2.48
N THR A 72 14.65 -6.52 2.09
CA THR A 72 15.88 -5.70 2.04
C THR A 72 15.71 -4.51 1.11
N GLU A 73 15.16 -4.71 -0.09
CA GLU A 73 14.91 -3.61 -1.04
C GLU A 73 13.97 -2.55 -0.44
N ILE A 74 12.92 -2.99 0.26
CA ILE A 74 11.98 -2.10 0.94
C ILE A 74 12.67 -1.28 2.04
N ILE A 75 13.42 -1.94 2.93
CA ILE A 75 14.07 -1.29 4.07
C ILE A 75 15.15 -0.30 3.62
N ASP A 76 15.95 -0.66 2.62
CA ASP A 76 16.97 0.23 2.05
C ASP A 76 16.35 1.49 1.43
N ALA A 77 15.23 1.35 0.73
CA ALA A 77 14.50 2.48 0.16
C ALA A 77 13.94 3.40 1.25
N LEU A 78 13.32 2.83 2.30
CA LEU A 78 12.79 3.60 3.42
C LEU A 78 13.90 4.32 4.20
N HIS A 79 15.01 3.64 4.49
CA HIS A 79 16.17 4.21 5.16
C HIS A 79 16.76 5.38 4.35
N SER A 80 16.83 5.23 3.03
CA SER A 80 17.28 6.29 2.13
C SER A 80 16.35 7.51 2.14
N SER A 81 15.03 7.30 2.17
CA SER A 81 14.04 8.38 2.29
C SER A 81 14.09 9.10 3.64
N ILE A 82 14.32 8.38 4.74
CA ILE A 82 14.53 8.98 6.07
C ILE A 82 15.79 9.85 6.08
N LYS A 83 16.90 9.36 5.50
CA LYS A 83 18.14 10.15 5.36
C LYS A 83 17.95 11.43 4.55
N ARG A 84 17.02 11.45 3.61
CA ARG A 84 16.64 12.64 2.82
C ARG A 84 15.60 13.53 3.53
N ASN A 85 15.18 13.20 4.75
CA ASN A 85 14.13 13.87 5.51
C ASN A 85 12.76 13.88 4.79
N GLU A 86 12.48 12.86 3.97
CA GLU A 86 11.20 12.73 3.24
C GLU A 86 10.10 12.07 4.09
N ILE A 87 10.50 11.40 5.17
CA ILE A 87 9.61 10.69 6.09
C ILE A 87 9.80 11.29 7.48
N SER A 88 8.77 11.98 7.95
CA SER A 88 8.74 12.66 9.24
C SER A 88 7.65 12.12 10.17
N ASP A 89 6.66 11.42 9.61
CA ASP A 89 5.56 10.82 10.36
C ASP A 89 5.15 9.46 9.79
N TYR A 90 4.23 8.81 10.49
CA TYR A 90 3.72 7.49 10.15
C TYR A 90 2.97 7.44 8.82
N ASP A 91 2.23 8.50 8.49
CA ASP A 91 1.43 8.52 7.27
C ASP A 91 2.33 8.61 6.04
N GLN A 92 3.39 9.43 6.12
CA GLN A 92 4.44 9.50 5.11
C GLN A 92 5.20 8.19 5.00
N LEU A 93 5.51 7.52 6.12
CA LEU A 93 6.13 6.19 6.09
C LEU A 93 5.24 5.20 5.33
N ARG A 94 3.95 5.14 5.69
CA ARG A 94 2.98 4.22 5.06
C ARG A 94 2.83 4.52 3.57
N GLN A 95 2.81 5.80 3.19
CA GLN A 95 2.76 6.21 1.80
C GLN A 95 4.01 5.78 1.04
N THR A 96 5.20 6.10 1.55
CA THR A 96 6.47 5.75 0.89
C THR A 96 6.63 4.22 0.77
N LEU A 97 6.28 3.46 1.81
CA LEU A 97 6.28 2.00 1.75
C LEU A 97 5.35 1.49 0.65
N GLY A 98 4.13 2.02 0.56
CA GLY A 98 3.19 1.69 -0.52
C GLY A 98 3.75 1.97 -1.90
N THR A 99 4.44 3.11 -2.08
CA THR A 99 5.13 3.45 -3.34
C THR A 99 6.24 2.46 -3.68
N VAL A 100 7.11 2.12 -2.72
CA VAL A 100 8.21 1.17 -2.95
C VAL A 100 7.66 -0.21 -3.33
N MET A 101 6.68 -0.71 -2.59
CA MET A 101 6.04 -2.00 -2.91
C MET A 101 5.35 -1.97 -4.29
N GLY A 102 4.70 -0.86 -4.65
CA GLY A 102 4.13 -0.67 -5.98
C GLY A 102 5.20 -0.80 -7.07
N ASN A 103 6.34 -0.12 -6.90
CA ASN A 103 7.44 -0.18 -7.86
C ASN A 103 8.00 -1.60 -8.04
N ILE A 104 8.04 -2.41 -6.98
CA ILE A 104 8.46 -3.82 -7.05
C ILE A 104 7.47 -4.65 -7.90
N LEU A 105 6.17 -4.35 -7.80
CA LEU A 105 5.11 -5.08 -8.51
C LEU A 105 4.91 -4.60 -9.96
N ASP A 106 5.23 -3.34 -10.24
CA ASP A 106 5.06 -2.71 -11.55
C ASP A 106 5.62 -3.49 -12.76
N PRO A 107 6.82 -4.10 -12.73
CA PRO A 107 7.34 -4.85 -13.87
C PRO A 107 6.58 -6.16 -14.15
N VAL A 108 5.83 -6.70 -13.18
CA VAL A 108 5.20 -8.03 -13.24
C VAL A 108 3.68 -8.00 -13.32
N GLN A 109 3.04 -6.84 -13.19
CA GLN A 109 1.57 -6.66 -13.29
C GLN A 109 1.02 -6.76 -14.73
N LYS A 110 1.27 -7.86 -15.42
CA LYS A 110 0.78 -8.09 -16.79
C LYS A 110 -0.47 -8.99 -16.77
N PRO A 111 -1.61 -8.54 -17.30
CA PRO A 111 -2.81 -9.37 -17.40
C PRO A 111 -2.53 -10.65 -18.20
N LEU A 112 -3.06 -11.78 -17.72
CA LEU A 112 -3.02 -13.03 -18.46
C LEU A 112 -3.86 -12.91 -19.74
N THR A 113 -3.22 -13.06 -20.90
CA THR A 113 -3.92 -13.14 -22.19
C THR A 113 -4.11 -14.60 -22.54
N ILE A 114 -5.35 -15.07 -22.53
CA ILE A 114 -5.72 -16.43 -22.95
C ILE A 114 -6.01 -16.39 -24.45
N PRO A 115 -5.24 -17.11 -25.30
CA PRO A 115 -5.53 -17.20 -26.73
C PRO A 115 -6.89 -17.85 -26.95
N VAL A 116 -7.74 -17.22 -27.77
CA VAL A 116 -9.07 -17.73 -28.11
C VAL A 116 -8.98 -18.91 -29.09
N ASP A 117 -7.83 -19.08 -29.75
CA ASP A 117 -7.58 -20.10 -30.77
C ASP A 117 -6.59 -21.17 -30.29
N LYS A 118 -7.08 -22.12 -29.49
CA LYS A 118 -6.82 -23.56 -29.62
C LYS A 118 -7.70 -24.33 -28.63
N PRO A 119 -8.17 -25.53 -29.02
CA PRO A 119 -9.25 -26.28 -28.35
C PRO A 119 -8.89 -26.76 -26.95
#